data_AF-A0A2E0M7R7-F1
#
_entry.id   AF-A0A2E0M7R7-F1
#
_cell.length_a   1.000
_cell.length_b   1.000
_cell.length_c   1.000
_cell.angle_alpha   90.00
_cell.angle_beta   90.00
_cell.angle_gamma   90.00
#
_symmetry.space_group_name_H-M   'P 1'
#
loop_
_entity.id
_entity.type
_entity.pdbx_description
1 polymer ?
#
loop_
_entity_poly.entity_id
_entity_poly.type
_entity_poly.pdbx_seq_one_letter_code
_entity_poly.pdbx_strand_id
1 'polypeptide(L)'
;DFSDLAEIQTNPHEAELLLNAADVIAGLEEYSEEDCQRILECLEIIVGGQLLDLQRFGSEKEGGRISSLTSNEELDDYAYRVAGCVGTFWSKMSLAHLMTLSPEKEKVFLEKGIKFGKALQMINILRDIPEDLRLGRCYIPSEALAEYGLVPEDLSSDSNLEAFRPLYDSYLDLTNVHLEAATDYIRMLPDKQFRLKASCMLPVLIGQRTVTLLRTGNILDSNERIKVTRDEIKSYARKLLRALIIPGGVRRLLEKNKDN
;
A
#
# COMPACT_ATOMS: atom_id res chain seq x y z
N ASP A 1 9.30 -15.00 23.70
CA ASP A 1 8.41 -14.17 24.54
C ASP A 1 8.60 -12.73 24.09
N PHE A 2 7.51 -12.03 23.78
CA PHE A 2 7.51 -10.65 23.26
C PHE A 2 7.10 -9.61 24.33
N SER A 3 7.13 -9.98 25.62
CA SER A 3 6.69 -9.12 26.72
C SER A 3 7.37 -7.74 26.73
N ASP A 4 8.68 -7.65 26.57
CA ASP A 4 9.41 -6.37 26.53
C ASP A 4 8.94 -5.46 25.37
N LEU A 5 8.59 -6.06 24.22
CA LEU A 5 8.05 -5.31 23.07
C LEU A 5 6.59 -4.89 23.30
N ALA A 6 5.82 -5.65 24.09
CA ALA A 6 4.45 -5.33 24.45
C ALA A 6 4.39 -4.12 25.41
N GLU A 7 5.33 -4.04 26.36
CA GLU A 7 5.40 -2.94 27.33
C GLU A 7 5.63 -1.56 26.69
N ILE A 8 6.35 -1.52 25.57
CA ILE A 8 6.65 -0.27 24.86
C ILE A 8 5.55 0.14 23.85
N GLN A 9 4.52 -0.68 23.64
CA GLN A 9 3.43 -0.33 22.73
C GLN A 9 2.53 0.75 23.32
N THR A 10 2.18 1.73 22.49
CA THR A 10 1.20 2.77 22.86
C THR A 10 -0.24 2.31 22.68
N ASN A 11 -0.47 1.30 21.84
CA ASN A 11 -1.79 0.71 21.58
C ASN A 11 -1.95 -0.59 22.40
N PRO A 12 -2.92 -0.66 23.34
CA PRO A 12 -3.10 -1.83 24.19
C PRO A 12 -3.45 -3.10 23.41
N HIS A 13 -4.09 -2.98 22.24
CA HIS A 13 -4.41 -4.14 21.40
C HIS A 13 -3.19 -4.69 20.65
N GLU A 14 -2.21 -3.85 20.35
CA GLU A 14 -0.93 -4.31 19.77
C GLU A 14 -0.09 -5.00 20.84
N ALA A 15 -0.09 -4.49 22.08
CA ALA A 15 0.52 -5.18 23.23
C ALA A 15 -0.11 -6.56 23.46
N GLU A 16 -1.44 -6.63 23.47
CA GLU A 16 -2.19 -7.88 23.61
C GLU A 16 -1.84 -8.90 22.52
N LEU A 17 -1.72 -8.46 21.26
CA LEU A 17 -1.32 -9.33 20.15
C LEU A 17 0.09 -9.90 20.37
N LEU A 18 1.05 -9.09 20.83
CA LEU A 18 2.42 -9.54 21.10
C LEU A 18 2.48 -10.57 22.24
N LEU A 19 1.73 -10.34 23.32
CA LEU A 19 1.64 -11.26 24.46
C LEU A 19 1.04 -12.62 24.06
N ASN A 20 0.13 -12.64 23.09
CA ASN A 20 -0.55 -13.84 22.60
C ASN A 20 0.00 -14.32 21.24
N ALA A 21 1.19 -13.88 20.82
CA ALA A 21 1.74 -14.23 19.51
C ALA A 21 1.93 -15.75 19.32
N ALA A 22 2.17 -16.49 20.41
CA ALA A 22 2.26 -17.95 20.37
C ALA A 22 0.98 -18.60 19.85
N ASP A 23 -0.19 -18.08 20.23
CA ASP A 23 -1.49 -18.60 19.76
C ASP A 23 -1.70 -18.30 18.27
N VAL A 24 -1.25 -17.13 17.79
CA VAL A 24 -1.30 -16.77 16.37
C VAL A 24 -0.41 -17.69 15.54
N ILE A 25 0.79 -18.00 16.03
CA ILE A 25 1.72 -18.92 15.37
C ILE A 25 1.17 -20.35 15.39
N ALA A 26 0.61 -20.80 16.51
CA ALA A 26 -0.02 -22.12 16.63
C ALA A 26 -1.21 -22.26 15.66
N GLY A 27 -1.94 -21.17 15.38
CA GLY A 27 -3.01 -21.14 14.39
C GLY A 27 -2.57 -21.50 12.97
N LEU A 28 -1.27 -21.46 12.64
CA LEU A 28 -0.77 -21.96 11.34
C LEU A 28 -1.00 -23.47 11.18
N GLU A 29 -1.01 -24.23 12.27
CA GLU A 29 -1.19 -25.69 12.24
C GLU A 29 -2.59 -26.13 11.78
N GLU A 30 -3.57 -25.21 11.79
CA GLU A 30 -4.94 -25.46 11.32
C GLU A 30 -5.07 -25.42 9.79
N TYR A 31 -4.06 -24.90 9.08
CA TYR A 31 -4.10 -24.76 7.62
C TYR A 31 -3.44 -25.93 6.90
N SER A 32 -3.80 -26.12 5.63
CA SER A 32 -3.12 -27.09 4.76
C SER A 32 -1.63 -26.75 4.61
N GLU A 33 -0.79 -27.76 4.38
CA GLU A 33 0.66 -27.56 4.13
C GLU A 33 0.90 -26.55 3.00
N GLU A 34 0.08 -26.64 1.94
CA GLU A 34 0.07 -25.75 0.81
C GLU A 34 -0.25 -24.29 1.18
N ASP A 35 -1.28 -24.05 2.00
CA ASP A 35 -1.63 -22.70 2.43
C ASP A 35 -0.60 -22.13 3.41
N CYS A 36 -0.10 -22.97 4.31
CA CYS A 36 1.02 -22.61 5.18
C CYS A 36 2.24 -22.16 4.37
N GLN A 37 2.58 -22.86 3.29
CA GLN A 37 3.67 -22.46 2.41
C GLN A 37 3.42 -21.07 1.79
N ARG A 38 2.19 -20.78 1.32
CA ARG A 38 1.83 -19.47 0.75
C ARG A 38 1.93 -18.36 1.80
N ILE A 39 1.49 -18.63 3.03
CA ILE A 39 1.57 -17.68 4.15
C ILE A 39 3.03 -17.38 4.50
N LEU A 40 3.85 -18.42 4.65
CA LEU A 40 5.26 -18.30 5.02
C LEU A 40 6.09 -17.61 3.94
N GLU A 41 5.84 -17.90 2.65
CA GLU A 41 6.47 -17.19 1.52
C GLU A 41 6.19 -15.68 1.57
N CYS A 42 4.94 -15.30 1.84
CA CYS A 42 4.58 -13.89 1.99
C CYS A 42 5.27 -13.25 3.20
N LEU A 43 5.29 -13.96 4.34
CA LEU A 43 5.88 -13.48 5.57
C LEU A 43 7.39 -13.26 5.41
N GLU A 44 8.10 -14.20 4.79
CA GLU A 44 9.54 -14.10 4.54
C GLU A 44 9.90 -12.84 3.74
N ILE A 45 9.11 -12.53 2.70
CA ILE A 45 9.32 -11.34 1.87
C ILE A 45 9.05 -10.05 2.66
N ILE A 46 7.95 -9.98 3.41
CA ILE A 46 7.58 -8.80 4.21
C ILE A 46 8.63 -8.52 5.28
N VAL A 47 9.02 -9.56 6.04
CA VAL A 47 10.04 -9.44 7.09
C VAL A 47 11.37 -9.02 6.48
N GLY A 48 11.75 -9.56 5.32
CA GLY A 48 12.94 -9.11 4.59
C GLY A 48 12.89 -7.62 4.23
N GLY A 49 11.75 -7.11 3.77
CA GLY A 49 11.55 -5.69 3.50
C GLY A 49 11.65 -4.81 4.75
N GLN A 50 11.06 -5.25 5.86
CA GLN A 50 11.10 -4.53 7.14
C GLN A 50 12.51 -4.52 7.75
N LEU A 51 13.28 -5.59 7.60
CA LEU A 51 14.67 -5.64 8.02
C LEU A 51 15.55 -4.65 7.24
N LEU A 52 15.34 -4.54 5.92
CA LEU A 52 16.02 -3.54 5.09
C LEU A 52 15.65 -2.11 5.51
N ASP A 53 14.38 -1.87 5.83
CA ASP A 53 13.90 -0.59 6.39
C ASP A 53 14.64 -0.24 7.69
N LEU A 54 14.79 -1.20 8.61
CA LEU A 54 15.55 -1.01 9.85
C LEU A 54 17.05 -0.80 9.60
N GLN A 55 17.65 -1.47 8.63
CA GLN A 55 19.07 -1.26 8.30
C GLN A 55 19.29 0.13 7.70
N ARG A 56 18.39 0.56 6.82
CA ARG A 56 18.47 1.83 6.10
C ARG A 56 18.12 3.04 6.99
N PHE A 57 17.13 2.90 7.86
CA PHE A 57 16.58 4.01 8.65
C PHE A 57 16.74 3.85 10.17
N GLY A 58 17.09 2.67 10.67
CA GLY A 58 17.18 2.37 12.12
C GLY A 58 18.54 2.70 12.74
N SER A 59 19.57 2.84 11.92
CA SER A 59 20.89 3.31 12.35
C SER A 59 20.91 4.84 12.28
N GLU A 60 21.10 5.49 13.43
CA GLU A 60 21.48 6.90 13.55
C GLU A 60 20.37 7.97 13.40
N LYS A 61 19.64 8.16 14.51
CA LYS A 61 19.35 9.53 15.01
C LYS A 61 20.62 10.27 15.46
N GLU A 62 21.81 9.70 15.28
CA GLU A 62 23.11 10.30 15.60
C GLU A 62 23.48 11.34 14.53
N GLY A 63 22.80 12.48 14.55
CA GLY A 63 23.17 13.63 13.73
C GLY A 63 22.00 14.40 13.12
N GLY A 64 20.76 13.92 13.28
CA GLY A 64 19.57 14.62 12.76
C GLY A 64 19.46 14.66 11.23
N ARG A 65 20.14 13.76 10.52
CA ARG A 65 20.06 13.63 9.05
C ARG A 65 18.90 12.72 8.66
N ILE A 66 18.26 13.04 7.53
CA ILE A 66 17.22 12.20 6.94
C ILE A 66 17.89 11.14 6.08
N SER A 67 17.60 9.87 6.34
CA SER A 67 18.03 8.77 5.48
C SER A 67 16.97 8.53 4.40
N SER A 68 17.42 8.29 3.17
CA SER A 68 16.52 8.12 2.02
C SER A 68 16.78 6.83 1.23
N LEU A 69 15.81 6.46 0.37
CA LEU A 69 16.11 5.57 -0.74
C LEU A 69 17.09 6.23 -1.71
N THR A 70 17.85 5.41 -2.43
CA THR A 70 18.82 5.89 -3.41
C THR A 70 18.15 6.11 -4.77
N SER A 71 17.47 5.07 -5.29
CA SER A 71 16.96 5.03 -6.67
C SER A 71 15.50 4.59 -6.76
N ASN A 72 14.88 4.77 -7.93
CA ASN A 72 13.52 4.31 -8.21
C ASN A 72 13.39 2.78 -8.16
N GLU A 73 14.45 2.04 -8.45
CA GLU A 73 14.49 0.58 -8.32
C GLU A 73 14.39 0.16 -6.86
N GLU A 74 15.05 0.86 -5.93
CA GLU A 74 14.91 0.61 -4.50
C GLU A 74 13.50 0.91 -4.00
N LEU A 75 12.86 1.96 -4.53
CA LEU A 75 11.47 2.29 -4.23
C LEU A 75 10.52 1.20 -4.72
N ASP A 76 10.71 0.70 -5.95
CA ASP A 76 9.90 -0.36 -6.51
C ASP A 76 10.07 -1.71 -5.77
N ASP A 77 11.31 -2.08 -5.42
CA ASP A 77 11.62 -3.26 -4.61
C ASP A 77 11.04 -3.13 -3.20
N TYR A 78 11.16 -1.98 -2.55
CA TYR A 78 10.55 -1.72 -1.26
C TYR A 78 9.03 -1.88 -1.32
N ALA A 79 8.36 -1.21 -2.27
CA ALA A 79 6.91 -1.31 -2.46
C ALA A 79 6.47 -2.75 -2.79
N TYR A 80 7.29 -3.52 -3.51
CA TYR A 80 7.06 -4.95 -3.71
C TYR A 80 7.11 -5.71 -2.39
N ARG A 81 8.19 -5.57 -1.61
CA ARG A 81 8.42 -6.37 -0.41
C ARG A 81 7.39 -6.15 0.67
N VAL A 82 6.94 -4.92 0.87
CA VAL A 82 6.02 -4.59 1.99
C VAL A 82 4.54 -4.64 1.61
N ALA A 83 4.21 -4.65 0.31
CA ALA A 83 2.81 -4.66 -0.13
C ALA A 83 2.54 -5.43 -1.42
N GLY A 84 3.42 -5.35 -2.43
CA GLY A 84 3.26 -6.12 -3.68
C GLY A 84 3.20 -7.64 -3.46
N CYS A 85 4.00 -8.17 -2.54
CA CYS A 85 4.00 -9.59 -2.15
C CYS A 85 2.66 -10.01 -1.51
N VAL A 86 1.99 -9.12 -0.76
CA VAL A 86 0.64 -9.36 -0.20
C VAL A 86 -0.38 -9.49 -1.33
N GLY A 87 -0.21 -8.72 -2.40
CA GLY A 87 -0.98 -8.87 -3.63
C GLY A 87 -0.77 -10.24 -4.29
N THR A 88 0.48 -10.71 -4.38
CA THR A 88 0.80 -12.08 -4.85
C THR A 88 0.14 -13.14 -3.98
N PHE A 89 0.27 -13.01 -2.65
CA PHE A 89 -0.30 -13.94 -1.68
C PHE A 89 -1.81 -14.10 -1.85
N TRP A 90 -2.58 -13.00 -1.82
CA TRP A 90 -4.04 -13.07 -1.97
C TRP A 90 -4.46 -13.57 -3.35
N SER A 91 -3.66 -13.33 -4.38
CA SER A 91 -3.89 -13.88 -5.72
C SER A 91 -3.72 -15.40 -5.75
N LYS A 92 -2.64 -15.92 -5.15
CA LYS A 92 -2.40 -17.37 -4.98
C LYS A 92 -3.51 -18.02 -4.15
N MET A 93 -3.94 -17.39 -3.05
CA MET A 93 -5.06 -17.87 -2.22
C MET A 93 -6.38 -17.89 -3.00
N SER A 94 -6.65 -16.87 -3.82
CA SER A 94 -7.86 -16.81 -4.64
C SER A 94 -7.87 -17.91 -5.71
N LEU A 95 -6.73 -18.16 -6.36
CA LEU A 95 -6.59 -19.24 -7.35
C LEU A 95 -6.69 -20.63 -6.72
N ALA A 96 -6.23 -20.80 -5.48
CA ALA A 96 -6.33 -22.07 -4.78
C ALA A 96 -7.77 -22.41 -4.35
N HIS A 97 -8.53 -21.40 -3.89
CA HIS A 97 -9.76 -21.66 -3.14
C HIS A 97 -11.04 -21.10 -3.78
N LEU A 98 -10.95 -20.10 -4.67
CA LEU A 98 -12.10 -19.28 -5.06
C LEU A 98 -12.35 -19.20 -6.56
N MET A 99 -11.34 -19.47 -7.38
CA MET A 99 -11.42 -19.35 -8.85
C MET A 99 -10.35 -20.16 -9.56
N THR A 100 -10.56 -20.41 -10.85
CA THR A 100 -9.57 -21.02 -11.76
C THR A 100 -9.45 -20.18 -13.01
N LEU A 101 -8.23 -20.02 -13.53
CA LEU A 101 -7.94 -19.28 -14.76
C LEU A 101 -7.11 -20.16 -15.70
N SER A 102 -6.98 -19.76 -16.97
CA SER A 102 -5.98 -20.38 -17.85
C SER A 102 -4.58 -19.92 -17.43
N PRO A 103 -3.51 -20.68 -17.73
CA PRO A 103 -2.14 -20.31 -17.32
C PRO A 103 -1.74 -18.88 -17.73
N GLU A 104 -2.15 -18.43 -18.92
CA GLU A 104 -1.86 -17.08 -19.39
C GLU A 104 -2.57 -16.02 -18.55
N LYS A 105 -3.82 -16.29 -18.16
CA LYS A 105 -4.62 -15.39 -17.32
C LYS A 105 -4.14 -15.40 -15.87
N GLU A 106 -3.64 -16.52 -15.35
CA GLU A 106 -3.04 -16.60 -14.01
C GLU A 106 -1.82 -15.69 -13.90
N LYS A 107 -0.93 -15.73 -14.89
CA LYS A 107 0.24 -14.85 -14.93
C LYS A 107 -0.17 -13.37 -14.88
N VAL A 108 -1.14 -12.98 -15.72
CA VAL A 108 -1.67 -11.61 -15.74
C VAL A 108 -2.34 -11.24 -14.40
N PHE A 109 -3.05 -12.17 -13.78
CA PHE A 109 -3.71 -11.95 -12.49
C PHE A 109 -2.70 -11.69 -11.38
N LEU A 110 -1.62 -12.48 -11.32
CA LEU A 110 -0.52 -12.30 -10.35
C LEU A 110 0.20 -10.96 -10.55
N GLU A 111 0.55 -10.61 -11.80
CA GLU A 111 1.19 -9.33 -12.12
C GLU A 111 0.33 -8.13 -11.71
N LYS A 112 -1.00 -8.22 -11.93
CA LYS A 112 -1.94 -7.18 -11.50
C LYS A 112 -2.10 -7.15 -9.98
N GLY A 113 -2.04 -8.30 -9.30
CA GLY A 113 -2.03 -8.39 -7.84
C GLY A 113 -0.82 -7.66 -7.24
N ILE A 114 0.37 -7.87 -7.80
CA ILE A 114 1.60 -7.16 -7.38
C ILE A 114 1.41 -5.65 -7.52
N LYS A 115 0.96 -5.18 -8.68
CA LYS A 115 0.71 -3.74 -8.92
C LYS A 115 -0.35 -3.18 -7.98
N PHE A 116 -1.38 -3.95 -7.66
CA PHE A 116 -2.39 -3.55 -6.69
C PHE A 116 -1.77 -3.30 -5.31
N GLY A 117 -0.98 -4.24 -4.79
CA GLY A 117 -0.24 -4.04 -3.53
C GLY A 117 0.64 -2.79 -3.57
N LYS A 118 1.44 -2.63 -4.64
CA LYS A 118 2.31 -1.46 -4.84
C LYS A 118 1.53 -0.14 -4.89
N ALA A 119 0.36 -0.11 -5.54
CA ALA A 119 -0.48 1.09 -5.58
C ALA A 119 -0.83 1.60 -4.17
N LEU A 120 -1.25 0.68 -3.29
CA LEU A 120 -1.64 1.03 -1.93
C LEU A 120 -0.45 1.53 -1.11
N GLN A 121 0.74 0.94 -1.31
CA GLN A 121 1.95 1.38 -0.63
C GLN A 121 2.44 2.73 -1.13
N MET A 122 2.42 2.96 -2.44
CA MET A 122 2.78 4.25 -3.03
C MET A 122 1.89 5.38 -2.51
N ILE A 123 0.58 5.13 -2.34
CA ILE A 123 -0.33 6.11 -1.72
C ILE A 123 0.10 6.44 -0.30
N ASN A 124 0.48 5.45 0.51
CA ASN A 124 0.95 5.70 1.87
C ASN A 124 2.25 6.51 1.85
N ILE A 125 3.24 6.10 1.06
CA ILE A 125 4.52 6.81 0.91
C ILE A 125 4.31 8.28 0.52
N LEU A 126 3.46 8.55 -0.47
CA LEU A 126 3.24 9.90 -0.97
C LEU A 126 2.41 10.76 0.00
N ARG A 127 1.45 10.16 0.70
CA ARG A 127 0.60 10.85 1.67
C ARG A 127 1.34 11.21 2.96
N ASP A 128 2.21 10.31 3.43
CA ASP A 128 2.78 10.36 4.77
C ASP A 128 4.22 10.92 4.77
N ILE A 129 4.67 11.58 3.68
CA ILE A 129 6.00 12.21 3.57
C ILE A 129 6.32 13.07 4.81
N PRO A 130 5.46 14.00 5.27
CA PRO A 130 5.80 14.83 6.43
C PRO A 130 5.97 14.02 7.72
N GLU A 131 5.18 12.98 7.93
CA GLU A 131 5.27 12.05 9.06
C GLU A 131 6.58 11.27 9.03
N ASP A 132 6.93 10.71 7.87
CA ASP A 132 8.13 9.89 7.68
C ASP A 132 9.40 10.72 7.89
N LEU A 133 9.44 11.95 7.38
CA LEU A 133 10.57 12.87 7.57
C LEU A 133 10.79 13.21 9.05
N ARG A 134 9.72 13.37 9.85
CA ARG A 134 9.84 13.56 11.31
C ARG A 134 10.44 12.35 12.02
N LEU A 135 10.33 11.16 11.43
CA LEU A 135 10.96 9.94 11.90
C LEU A 135 12.39 9.75 11.33
N GLY A 136 12.88 10.70 10.54
CA GLY A 136 14.20 10.65 9.88
C GLY A 136 14.22 9.80 8.61
N ARG A 137 13.05 9.51 8.03
CA ARG A 137 12.87 8.60 6.89
C ARG A 137 12.39 9.36 5.67
N CYS A 138 12.99 9.09 4.51
CA CYS A 138 12.49 9.58 3.23
C CYS A 138 12.41 8.43 2.24
N TYR A 139 11.19 8.05 1.86
CA TYR A 139 10.99 7.01 0.85
C TYR A 139 11.14 7.54 -0.58
N ILE A 140 11.26 8.86 -0.76
CA ILE A 140 11.52 9.44 -2.08
C ILE A 140 13.01 9.28 -2.42
N PRO A 141 13.35 8.68 -3.57
CA PRO A 141 14.74 8.47 -3.98
C PRO A 141 15.55 9.76 -4.07
N SER A 142 16.75 9.77 -3.48
CA SER A 142 17.65 10.92 -3.53
C SER A 142 18.11 11.25 -4.94
N GLU A 143 18.31 10.25 -5.79
CA GLU A 143 18.69 10.47 -7.20
C GLU A 143 17.58 11.19 -7.96
N ALA A 144 16.32 10.80 -7.73
CA ALA A 144 15.18 11.46 -8.36
C ALA A 144 14.99 12.90 -7.86
N LEU A 145 15.22 13.15 -6.57
CA LEU A 145 15.20 14.51 -6.00
C LEU A 145 16.30 15.40 -6.61
N ALA A 146 17.49 14.85 -6.82
CA ALA A 146 18.63 15.58 -7.37
C ALA A 146 18.38 16.10 -8.80
N GLU A 147 17.57 15.40 -9.60
CA GLU A 147 17.15 15.87 -10.94
C GLU A 147 16.39 17.21 -10.89
N TYR A 148 15.77 17.52 -9.75
CA TYR A 148 15.04 18.76 -9.48
C TYR A 148 15.84 19.72 -8.58
N GLY A 149 17.11 19.42 -8.31
CA GLY A 149 17.97 20.22 -7.44
C GLY A 149 17.59 20.18 -5.96
N LEU A 150 16.91 19.11 -5.52
CA LEU A 150 16.47 18.91 -4.14
C LEU A 150 17.27 17.81 -3.45
N VAL A 151 17.33 17.88 -2.13
CA VAL A 151 17.76 16.79 -1.24
C VAL A 151 16.61 16.38 -0.29
N PRO A 152 16.66 15.20 0.35
CA PRO A 152 15.59 14.76 1.24
C PRO A 152 15.20 15.77 2.33
N GLU A 153 16.17 16.50 2.88
CA GLU A 153 15.95 17.54 3.89
C GLU A 153 15.07 18.69 3.39
N ASP A 154 15.13 19.02 2.09
CA ASP A 154 14.35 20.10 1.49
C ASP A 154 12.84 19.83 1.57
N LEU A 155 12.44 18.56 1.62
CA LEU A 155 11.03 18.16 1.75
C LEU A 155 10.44 18.49 3.13
N SER A 156 11.26 18.90 4.11
CA SER A 156 10.77 19.36 5.41
C SER A 156 10.22 20.80 5.37
N SER A 157 10.41 21.52 4.25
CA SER A 157 9.94 22.90 4.06
C SER A 157 8.90 22.99 2.96
N ASP A 158 7.71 23.49 3.28
CA ASP A 158 6.63 23.70 2.32
C ASP A 158 6.98 24.70 1.21
N SER A 159 7.96 25.57 1.45
CA SER A 159 8.52 26.49 0.45
C SER A 159 9.07 25.78 -0.79
N ASN A 160 9.43 24.51 -0.68
CA ASN A 160 9.98 23.70 -1.76
C ASN A 160 8.90 22.91 -2.54
N LEU A 161 7.63 23.06 -2.18
CA LEU A 161 6.52 22.34 -2.82
C LEU A 161 6.50 22.54 -4.34
N GLU A 162 6.64 23.77 -4.82
CA GLU A 162 6.63 24.08 -6.26
C GLU A 162 7.75 23.37 -7.03
N ALA A 163 8.95 23.29 -6.42
CA ALA A 163 10.08 22.59 -7.02
C ALA A 163 9.91 21.05 -6.99
N PHE A 164 9.30 20.53 -5.93
CA PHE A 164 9.05 19.09 -5.75
C PHE A 164 7.84 18.58 -6.55
N ARG A 165 6.87 19.45 -6.84
CA ARG A 165 5.59 19.14 -7.48
C ARG A 165 5.72 18.25 -8.73
N PRO A 166 6.62 18.51 -9.69
CA PRO A 166 6.67 17.70 -10.91
C PRO A 166 7.12 16.26 -10.65
N LEU A 167 8.10 16.05 -9.77
CA LEU A 167 8.52 14.72 -9.34
C LEU A 167 7.38 14.00 -8.63
N TYR A 168 6.73 14.68 -7.69
CA TYR A 168 5.60 14.14 -6.94
C TYR A 168 4.44 13.71 -7.86
N ASP A 169 4.10 14.55 -8.84
CA ASP A 169 3.05 14.24 -9.82
C ASP A 169 3.41 13.03 -10.70
N SER A 170 4.68 12.85 -11.04
CA SER A 170 5.13 11.65 -11.77
C SER A 170 4.91 10.36 -10.97
N TYR A 171 5.11 10.39 -9.65
CA TYR A 171 4.81 9.25 -8.78
C TYR A 171 3.31 9.03 -8.58
N LEU A 172 2.50 10.09 -8.56
CA LEU A 172 1.04 9.95 -8.59
C LEU A 172 0.56 9.31 -9.91
N ASP A 173 1.19 9.66 -11.03
CA ASP A 173 0.88 9.07 -12.33
C ASP A 173 1.24 7.58 -12.38
N LEU A 174 2.41 7.21 -11.88
CA LEU A 174 2.80 5.80 -11.71
C LEU A 174 1.81 5.05 -10.80
N THR A 175 1.41 5.67 -9.68
CA THR A 175 0.42 5.12 -8.75
C THR A 175 -0.93 4.90 -9.44
N ASN A 176 -1.36 5.82 -10.30
CA ASN A 176 -2.57 5.68 -11.10
C ASN A 176 -2.48 4.50 -12.07
N VAL A 177 -1.35 4.29 -12.75
CA VAL A 177 -1.12 3.10 -13.58
C VAL A 177 -1.27 1.80 -12.77
N HIS A 178 -0.80 1.79 -11.53
CA HIS A 178 -0.97 0.65 -10.63
C HIS A 178 -2.43 0.47 -10.15
N LEU A 179 -3.17 1.56 -9.87
CA LEU A 179 -4.60 1.52 -9.54
C LEU A 179 -5.46 1.03 -10.72
N GLU A 180 -5.07 1.34 -11.96
CA GLU A 180 -5.70 0.77 -13.15
C GLU A 180 -5.49 -0.75 -13.22
N ALA A 181 -4.28 -1.23 -12.93
CA ALA A 181 -4.02 -2.66 -12.81
C ALA A 181 -4.85 -3.32 -11.69
N ALA A 182 -5.05 -2.64 -10.56
CA ALA A 182 -5.94 -3.09 -9.48
C ALA A 182 -7.42 -3.14 -9.91
N THR A 183 -7.87 -2.18 -10.70
CA THR A 183 -9.22 -2.18 -11.29
C THR A 183 -9.41 -3.38 -12.21
N ASP A 184 -8.42 -3.69 -13.05
CA ASP A 184 -8.45 -4.87 -13.90
C ASP A 184 -8.38 -6.18 -13.11
N TYR A 185 -7.58 -6.22 -12.05
CA TYR A 185 -7.53 -7.35 -11.12
C TYR A 185 -8.94 -7.68 -10.59
N ILE A 186 -9.67 -6.66 -10.11
CA ILE A 186 -11.03 -6.81 -9.59
C ILE A 186 -12.00 -7.29 -10.67
N ARG A 187 -11.81 -6.88 -11.93
CA ARG A 187 -12.62 -7.34 -13.07
C ARG A 187 -12.37 -8.81 -13.41
N MET A 188 -11.19 -9.34 -13.11
CA MET A 188 -10.87 -10.76 -13.32
C MET A 188 -11.49 -11.68 -12.25
N LEU A 189 -11.82 -11.14 -11.07
CA LEU A 189 -12.48 -11.91 -10.02
C LEU A 189 -13.89 -12.36 -10.46
N PRO A 190 -14.36 -13.57 -10.09
CA PRO A 190 -15.71 -14.02 -10.42
C PRO A 190 -16.79 -13.18 -9.74
N ASP A 191 -17.87 -12.85 -10.45
CA ASP A 191 -18.97 -12.03 -9.90
C ASP A 191 -19.65 -12.64 -8.66
N LYS A 192 -19.62 -13.97 -8.54
CA LYS A 192 -20.15 -14.69 -7.37
C LYS A 192 -19.33 -14.44 -6.10
N GLN A 193 -18.06 -14.05 -6.21
CA GLN A 193 -17.18 -13.74 -5.09
C GLN A 193 -17.37 -12.29 -4.59
N PHE A 194 -18.62 -11.93 -4.27
CA PHE A 194 -18.99 -10.54 -3.96
C PHE A 194 -18.24 -9.97 -2.75
N ARG A 195 -17.95 -10.79 -1.73
CA ARG A 195 -17.19 -10.36 -0.52
C ARG A 195 -15.75 -9.99 -0.88
N LEU A 196 -15.08 -10.84 -1.66
CA LEU A 196 -13.72 -10.58 -2.14
C LEU A 196 -13.68 -9.36 -3.06
N LYS A 197 -14.63 -9.23 -4.00
CA LYS A 197 -14.74 -8.01 -4.82
C LYS A 197 -14.92 -6.77 -3.96
N ALA A 198 -15.79 -6.83 -2.95
CA ALA A 198 -16.03 -5.70 -2.06
C ALA A 198 -14.75 -5.31 -1.28
N SER A 199 -14.03 -6.27 -0.73
CA SER A 199 -12.79 -6.03 0.02
C SER A 199 -11.69 -5.45 -0.85
N CYS A 200 -11.63 -5.81 -2.14
CA CYS A 200 -10.68 -5.22 -3.08
C CYS A 200 -11.13 -3.83 -3.58
N MET A 201 -12.42 -3.63 -3.85
CA MET A 201 -12.93 -2.38 -4.42
C MET A 201 -12.82 -1.20 -3.47
N LEU A 202 -13.10 -1.39 -2.17
CA LEU A 202 -13.13 -0.28 -1.22
C LEU A 202 -11.75 0.42 -1.12
N PRO A 203 -10.62 -0.29 -0.93
CA PRO A 203 -9.28 0.32 -0.98
C PRO A 203 -8.98 1.02 -2.29
N VAL A 204 -9.37 0.47 -3.45
CA VAL A 204 -9.13 1.11 -4.76
C VAL A 204 -9.91 2.41 -4.90
N LEU A 205 -11.19 2.43 -4.49
CA LEU A 205 -12.01 3.64 -4.56
C LEU A 205 -11.48 4.75 -3.67
N ILE A 206 -11.05 4.40 -2.45
CA ILE A 206 -10.41 5.33 -1.52
C ILE A 206 -9.07 5.80 -2.08
N GLY A 207 -8.28 4.89 -2.64
CA GLY A 207 -6.96 5.19 -3.20
C GLY A 207 -7.02 6.15 -4.38
N GLN A 208 -7.91 5.91 -5.34
CA GLN A 208 -8.17 6.83 -6.46
C GLN A 208 -8.52 8.24 -5.96
N ARG A 209 -9.44 8.33 -4.99
CA ARG A 209 -9.80 9.63 -4.41
C ARG A 209 -8.64 10.30 -3.67
N THR A 210 -7.84 9.51 -2.97
CA THR A 210 -6.66 10.01 -2.25
C THR A 210 -5.66 10.60 -3.24
N VAL A 211 -5.38 9.93 -4.36
CA VAL A 211 -4.51 10.45 -5.43
C VAL A 211 -5.03 11.78 -5.99
N THR A 212 -6.35 11.90 -6.23
CA THR A 212 -6.95 13.18 -6.67
C THR A 212 -6.73 14.29 -5.65
N LEU A 213 -6.92 14.02 -4.36
CA LEU A 213 -6.74 15.01 -3.29
C LEU A 213 -5.27 15.41 -3.12
N LEU A 214 -4.35 14.45 -3.16
CA LEU A 214 -2.90 14.68 -3.12
C LEU A 214 -2.41 15.50 -4.33
N ARG A 215 -3.15 15.45 -5.44
CA ARG A 215 -2.79 16.22 -6.64
C ARG A 215 -2.96 17.75 -6.45
N THR A 216 -3.78 18.18 -5.50
CA THR A 216 -4.09 19.61 -5.33
C THR A 216 -3.74 20.17 -3.96
N GLY A 217 -3.55 19.33 -2.94
CA GLY A 217 -3.20 19.78 -1.59
C GLY A 217 -1.71 20.09 -1.39
N ASN A 218 -1.38 20.76 -0.30
CA ASN A 218 -0.01 20.98 0.14
C ASN A 218 0.53 19.73 0.84
N ILE A 219 1.25 18.89 0.10
CA ILE A 219 1.73 17.58 0.57
C ILE A 219 2.96 17.66 1.49
N LEU A 220 3.54 18.85 1.69
CA LEU A 220 4.66 19.08 2.62
C LEU A 220 4.20 19.74 3.94
N ASP A 221 2.99 20.30 4.00
CA ASP A 221 2.47 20.89 5.25
C ASP A 221 1.85 19.82 6.16
N SER A 222 2.56 19.53 7.26
CA SER A 222 2.10 18.60 8.31
C SER A 222 0.77 19.00 8.98
N ASN A 223 0.35 20.27 8.88
CA ASN A 223 -0.95 20.73 9.42
C ASN A 223 -2.10 20.42 8.45
N GLU A 224 -1.82 20.28 7.15
CA GLU A 224 -2.81 19.96 6.13
C GLU A 224 -2.96 18.43 5.99
N ARG A 225 -3.88 17.85 6.76
CA ARG A 225 -4.18 16.41 6.64
C ARG A 225 -5.04 16.10 5.42
N ILE A 226 -4.39 15.80 4.30
CA ILE A 226 -5.05 15.33 3.07
C ILE A 226 -5.54 13.89 3.27
N LYS A 227 -6.84 13.72 3.48
CA LYS A 227 -7.46 12.39 3.62
C LYS A 227 -8.89 12.36 3.12
N VAL A 228 -9.30 11.20 2.64
CA VAL A 228 -10.71 10.91 2.35
C VAL A 228 -11.49 10.93 3.66
N THR A 229 -12.60 11.67 3.69
CA THR A 229 -13.41 11.82 4.90
C THR A 229 -14.15 10.54 5.25
N ARG A 230 -14.53 10.37 6.53
CA ARG A 230 -15.34 9.22 6.97
C ARG A 230 -16.68 9.14 6.24
N ASP A 231 -17.27 10.27 5.88
CA ASP A 231 -18.54 10.32 5.17
C ASP A 231 -18.40 9.97 3.68
N GLU A 232 -17.30 10.35 3.04
CA GLU A 232 -16.93 9.84 1.71
C GLU A 232 -16.72 8.32 1.74
N ILE A 233 -16.01 7.78 2.74
CA ILE A 233 -15.83 6.33 2.90
C ILE A 233 -17.18 5.61 3.04
N LYS A 234 -18.08 6.12 3.89
CA LYS A 234 -19.47 5.60 4.01
C LYS A 234 -20.24 5.72 2.70
N SER A 235 -20.02 6.78 1.92
CA SER A 235 -20.61 6.96 0.59
C SER A 235 -20.11 5.89 -0.38
N TYR A 236 -18.80 5.62 -0.41
CA TYR A 236 -18.21 4.55 -1.20
C TYR A 236 -18.75 3.18 -0.81
N ALA A 237 -18.82 2.87 0.49
CA ALA A 237 -19.39 1.61 0.97
C ALA A 237 -20.84 1.40 0.49
N ARG A 238 -21.69 2.45 0.56
CA ARG A 238 -23.07 2.38 0.05
C ARG A 238 -23.14 2.22 -1.47
N LYS A 239 -22.31 2.96 -2.23
CA LYS A 239 -22.23 2.85 -3.70
C LYS A 239 -21.77 1.45 -4.12
N LEU A 240 -20.78 0.90 -3.42
CA LEU A 240 -20.23 -0.44 -3.62
C LEU A 240 -21.31 -1.51 -3.46
N LEU A 241 -22.08 -1.48 -2.36
CA LEU A 241 -23.19 -2.43 -2.14
C LEU A 241 -24.18 -2.45 -3.31
N ARG A 242 -24.55 -1.27 -3.84
CA ARG A 242 -25.43 -1.18 -5.01
C ARG A 242 -24.77 -1.71 -6.28
N ALA A 243 -23.49 -1.38 -6.48
CA ALA A 243 -22.73 -1.78 -7.66
C ALA A 243 -22.53 -3.30 -7.77
N LEU A 244 -22.45 -4.01 -6.65
CA LEU A 244 -22.33 -5.47 -6.61
C LEU A 244 -23.62 -6.20 -7.03
N ILE A 245 -24.79 -5.57 -6.90
CA ILE A 245 -26.09 -6.18 -7.23
C ILE A 245 -26.45 -5.93 -8.70
N ILE A 246 -26.05 -4.78 -9.26
CA ILE A 246 -26.44 -4.37 -10.60
C ILE A 246 -25.43 -4.92 -11.62
N PRO A 247 -25.88 -5.62 -12.69
CA PRO A 247 -25.00 -6.06 -13.77
C PRO A 247 -24.18 -4.90 -14.36
N GLY A 248 -22.86 -5.09 -14.41
CA GLY A 248 -21.89 -4.07 -14.85
C GLY A 248 -21.72 -2.90 -13.88
N GLY A 249 -22.34 -2.91 -12.70
CA GLY A 249 -22.25 -1.85 -11.69
C GLY A 249 -20.84 -1.64 -11.17
N VAL A 250 -20.11 -2.73 -10.92
CA VAL A 250 -18.69 -2.72 -10.52
C VAL A 250 -17.84 -1.94 -11.52
N ARG A 251 -17.96 -2.28 -12.81
CA ARG A 251 -17.20 -1.62 -13.89
C ARG A 251 -17.48 -0.12 -13.94
N ARG A 252 -18.77 0.26 -13.94
CA ARG A 252 -19.19 1.67 -13.98
C ARG A 252 -18.71 2.46 -12.77
N LEU A 253 -18.72 1.86 -11.57
CA LEU A 253 -18.29 2.54 -10.36
C LEU A 253 -16.79 2.81 -10.36
N LEU A 254 -15.97 1.84 -10.78
CA LEU A 254 -14.52 1.99 -10.88
C LEU A 254 -14.10 3.00 -11.95
N GLU A 255 -14.78 2.99 -13.11
CA GLU A 255 -14.56 3.97 -14.19
C GLU A 255 -14.93 5.38 -13.73
N LYS A 256 -16.14 5.57 -13.18
CA LYS A 256 -16.60 6.88 -12.72
C LYS A 256 -15.69 7.47 -11.63
N ASN A 257 -15.15 6.65 -10.73
CA ASN A 257 -14.32 7.15 -9.63
C ASN A 257 -12.92 7.57 -10.08
N LYS A 258 -12.46 7.12 -11.26
CA LYS A 258 -11.20 7.58 -11.86
C LYS A 258 -11.27 9.05 -12.29
N ASP A 259 -12.44 9.49 -12.76
CA ASP A 259 -12.64 10.82 -13.35
C ASP A 259 -13.14 11.88 -12.35
N ASN A 260 -13.16 11.58 -11.04
CA ASN A 260 -13.63 12.48 -9.95
C ASN A 260 -12.57 12.70 -8.87
#